data_AF-A0A815N5N4-F1
#
_entry.id   AF-A0A815N5N4-F1
#
_cell.length_a   1.000
_cell.length_b   1.000
_cell.length_c   1.000
_cell.angle_alpha   90.00
_cell.angle_beta   90.00
_cell.angle_gamma   90.00
#
_symmetry.space_group_name_H-M   'P 1'
#
loop_
_entity.id
_entity.type
_entity.pdbx_description
1 polymer ?
#
loop_
_entity_poly.entity_id
_entity_poly.type
_entity_poly.pdbx_seq_one_letter_code
_entity_poly.pdbx_strand_id
1 'polypeptide(L)'
;MFMFIYNFIKRICFDIYLIFTRLPPTQAWMDPREQALMVKYMQEYKRKRSNQKITMVEYGAGSSTFFFSSYVDHYISIEHSPDYCRELERMAASQPHRSIKIYYMERNSSGFSIKHCFEQDSSLKSNITSHIDIYCIPRNAYSFQAYRLWATGKRSTYTMYRDYVDFLSIYFREKKFDFIFLDGRARPQVAYAVLKQLNGLNAKVFIHDWNQRKEYHIIVKEFYNIIDQQMESNQVGGGGLVVLEKKSEDIGKDNINDIQWKYEKEPNWWI
;
A
#
# COMPACT_ATOMS: atom_id res chain seq x y z
N MET A 1 32.62 -5.23 16.50
CA MET A 1 32.43 -3.87 17.06
C MET A 1 31.75 -2.91 16.06
N PHE A 2 32.24 -2.78 14.83
CA PHE A 2 31.64 -1.90 13.80
C PHE A 2 30.15 -2.14 13.48
N MET A 3 29.71 -3.41 13.43
CA MET A 3 28.32 -3.76 13.10
C MET A 3 27.30 -3.38 14.20
N PHE A 4 27.76 -3.31 15.46
CA PHE A 4 26.93 -2.87 16.59
C PHE A 4 26.72 -1.35 16.58
N ILE A 5 27.78 -0.59 16.31
CA ILE A 5 27.73 0.88 16.22
C ILE A 5 26.83 1.31 15.05
N TYR A 6 26.92 0.64 13.89
CA TYR A 6 26.07 0.93 12.74
C TYR A 6 24.58 0.72 13.03
N ASN A 7 24.20 -0.42 13.62
CA ASN A 7 22.81 -0.70 13.97
C ASN A 7 22.28 0.24 15.06
N PHE A 8 23.14 0.66 16.01
CA PHE A 8 22.79 1.62 17.05
C PHE A 8 22.55 3.02 16.49
N ILE A 9 23.43 3.52 15.62
CA ILE A 9 23.26 4.83 14.95
C ILE A 9 22.03 4.83 14.06
N LYS A 10 21.77 3.75 13.32
CA LYS A 10 20.58 3.65 12.45
C LYS A 10 19.27 3.68 13.24
N ARG A 11 19.26 3.05 14.42
CA ARG A 11 18.13 3.10 15.36
C ARG A 11 17.95 4.49 15.94
N ILE A 12 19.02 5.14 16.39
CA ILE A 12 18.98 6.53 16.88
C ILE A 12 18.50 7.50 15.79
N CYS A 13 18.98 7.40 14.55
CA CYS A 13 18.53 8.27 13.47
C CYS A 13 17.05 8.04 13.11
N PHE A 14 16.58 6.80 13.15
CA PHE A 14 15.16 6.46 12.94
C PHE A 14 14.30 6.99 14.11
N ASP A 15 14.76 6.84 15.34
CA ASP A 15 14.07 7.33 16.54
C ASP A 15 14.04 8.87 16.58
N ILE A 16 15.15 9.55 16.24
CA ILE A 16 15.23 11.01 16.11
C ILE A 16 14.32 11.51 14.99
N TYR A 17 14.29 10.83 13.85
CA TYR A 17 13.39 11.14 12.74
C TYR A 17 11.91 11.03 13.16
N LEU A 18 11.54 9.98 13.92
CA LEU A 18 10.21 9.80 14.49
C LEU A 18 9.87 10.85 15.59
N ILE A 19 10.87 11.31 16.34
CA ILE A 19 10.69 12.31 17.41
C ILE A 19 10.45 13.71 16.82
N PHE A 20 11.14 14.09 15.74
CA PHE A 20 11.02 15.42 15.13
C PHE A 20 9.87 15.56 14.13
N THR A 21 9.21 14.47 13.74
CA THR A 21 8.09 14.48 12.77
C THR A 21 6.76 14.09 13.41
N ARG A 22 6.55 14.39 14.70
CA ARG A 22 5.26 14.18 15.39
C ARG A 22 4.15 15.09 14.85
N LEU A 23 3.76 14.88 13.60
CA LEU A 23 2.39 15.09 13.18
C LEU A 23 1.50 14.25 14.10
N PRO A 24 0.28 14.71 14.42
CA PRO A 24 -0.65 13.88 15.17
C PRO A 24 -0.74 12.50 14.48
N PRO A 25 -0.86 11.40 15.23
CA PRO A 25 -0.81 10.02 14.69
C PRO A 25 -1.87 9.74 13.60
N THR A 26 -2.82 10.66 13.43
CA THR A 26 -3.87 10.65 12.43
C THR A 26 -3.52 11.36 11.12
N GLN A 27 -2.41 12.09 11.00
CA GLN A 27 -2.10 12.82 9.77
C GLN A 27 -1.25 11.98 8.82
N ALA A 28 -1.78 11.73 7.62
CA ALA A 28 -1.03 11.10 6.54
C ALA A 28 0.22 11.92 6.22
N TRP A 29 1.37 11.26 6.01
CA TRP A 29 2.58 11.93 5.54
C TRP A 29 2.49 12.18 4.02
N MET A 30 1.57 13.08 3.66
CA MET A 30 1.21 13.49 2.30
C MET A 30 1.01 15.01 2.26
N ASP A 31 1.17 15.65 1.11
CA ASP A 31 0.77 17.06 0.97
C ASP A 31 -0.76 17.19 1.21
N PRO A 32 -1.24 18.19 1.97
CA PRO A 32 -2.67 18.37 2.21
C PRO A 32 -3.51 18.44 0.92
N ARG A 33 -2.95 18.91 -0.19
CA ARG A 33 -3.63 18.94 -1.50
C ARG A 33 -3.81 17.55 -2.08
N GLU A 34 -2.83 16.66 -1.91
CA GLU A 34 -2.92 15.25 -2.33
C GLU A 34 -3.96 14.52 -1.48
N GLN A 35 -3.96 14.76 -0.15
CA GLN A 35 -4.96 14.22 0.76
C GLN A 35 -6.38 14.67 0.37
N ALA A 36 -6.56 15.97 0.10
CA ALA A 36 -7.83 16.54 -0.32
C ALA A 36 -8.33 15.92 -1.64
N LEU A 37 -7.42 15.64 -2.58
CA LEU A 37 -7.77 14.99 -3.84
C LEU A 37 -8.30 13.56 -3.62
N MET A 38 -7.67 12.75 -2.76
CA MET A 38 -8.20 11.42 -2.42
C MET A 38 -9.56 11.50 -1.72
N VAL A 39 -9.69 12.41 -0.74
CA VAL A 39 -10.92 12.60 0.03
C VAL A 39 -12.08 13.03 -0.87
N LYS A 40 -11.84 13.93 -1.83
CA LYS A 40 -12.83 14.34 -2.85
C LYS A 40 -13.45 13.11 -3.53
N TYR A 41 -12.63 12.20 -4.06
CA TYR A 41 -13.11 11.02 -4.76
C TYR A 41 -13.87 10.05 -3.85
N MET A 42 -13.39 9.82 -2.63
CA MET A 42 -14.08 8.95 -1.65
C MET A 42 -15.45 9.51 -1.26
N GLN A 43 -15.54 10.83 -0.99
CA GLN A 43 -16.79 11.49 -0.62
C GLN A 43 -17.78 11.53 -1.78
N GLU A 44 -17.33 11.83 -3.00
CA GLU A 44 -18.18 11.80 -4.19
C GLU A 44 -18.76 10.40 -4.44
N TYR A 45 -17.95 9.36 -4.25
CA TYR A 45 -18.38 7.97 -4.38
C TYR A 45 -19.42 7.61 -3.33
N LYS A 46 -19.18 7.98 -2.07
CA LYS A 46 -20.12 7.78 -0.96
C LYS A 46 -21.46 8.48 -1.20
N ARG A 47 -21.44 9.70 -1.73
CA ARG A 47 -22.65 10.45 -2.09
C ARG A 47 -23.46 9.74 -3.19
N LYS A 48 -22.79 9.16 -4.18
CA LYS A 48 -23.43 8.41 -5.28
C LYS A 48 -23.96 7.04 -4.83
N ARG A 49 -23.45 6.48 -3.73
CA ARG A 49 -23.72 5.11 -3.25
C ARG A 49 -24.03 5.07 -1.75
N SER A 50 -24.99 5.88 -1.29
CA SER A 50 -25.28 6.09 0.14
C SER A 50 -25.62 4.83 0.95
N ASN A 51 -26.01 3.73 0.29
CA ASN A 51 -26.41 2.48 0.92
C ASN A 51 -25.43 1.32 0.69
N GLN A 52 -24.28 1.56 0.06
CA GLN A 52 -23.27 0.53 -0.20
C GLN A 52 -22.05 0.75 0.70
N LYS A 53 -21.54 -0.35 1.26
CA LYS A 53 -20.27 -0.33 1.97
C LYS A 53 -19.14 -0.09 0.97
N ILE A 54 -18.25 0.83 1.32
CA ILE A 54 -17.09 1.21 0.53
C ILE A 54 -15.87 0.45 1.05
N THR A 55 -15.16 -0.19 0.14
CA THR A 55 -13.93 -0.94 0.46
C THR A 55 -12.72 -0.30 -0.20
N MET A 56 -11.66 -0.14 0.58
CA MET A 56 -10.37 0.37 0.11
C MET A 56 -9.26 -0.60 0.47
N VAL A 57 -8.28 -0.72 -0.41
CA VAL A 57 -7.01 -1.37 -0.10
C VAL A 57 -5.83 -0.45 -0.34
N GLU A 58 -4.86 -0.50 0.55
CA GLU A 58 -3.60 0.21 0.47
C GLU A 58 -2.44 -0.79 0.40
N TYR A 59 -1.45 -0.46 -0.41
CA TYR A 59 -0.14 -1.10 -0.41
C TYR A 59 0.85 -0.10 0.17
N GLY A 60 1.43 -0.42 1.33
CA GLY A 60 2.24 0.45 2.17
C GLY A 60 1.44 1.00 3.34
N ALA A 61 1.47 0.32 4.49
CA ALA A 61 0.71 0.78 5.66
C ALA A 61 1.41 1.94 6.36
N GLY A 62 0.66 2.79 7.06
CA GLY A 62 1.23 3.95 7.75
C GLY A 62 0.18 4.88 8.35
N SER A 63 0.54 6.15 8.53
CA SER A 63 -0.41 7.16 9.01
C SER A 63 -1.55 7.42 8.02
N SER A 64 -1.31 7.23 6.72
CA SER A 64 -2.33 7.20 5.65
C SER A 64 -3.42 6.16 5.91
N THR A 65 -3.06 4.95 6.36
CA THR A 65 -4.00 3.88 6.73
C THR A 65 -5.00 4.39 7.76
N PHE A 66 -4.52 5.08 8.79
CA PHE A 66 -5.39 5.63 9.82
C PHE A 66 -6.13 6.87 9.31
N PHE A 67 -5.52 7.76 8.54
CA PHE A 67 -6.23 8.92 8.03
C PHE A 67 -7.40 8.55 7.10
N PHE A 68 -7.13 7.77 6.04
CA PHE A 68 -8.11 7.51 4.98
C PHE A 68 -9.19 6.48 5.35
N SER A 69 -8.93 5.62 6.33
CA SER A 69 -9.96 4.69 6.85
C SER A 69 -11.15 5.38 7.51
N SER A 70 -11.11 6.70 7.77
CA SER A 70 -12.30 7.46 8.19
C SER A 70 -13.29 7.73 7.06
N TYR A 71 -12.91 7.51 5.80
CA TYR A 71 -13.72 7.84 4.62
C TYR A 71 -14.35 6.62 3.94
N VAL A 72 -14.07 5.41 4.44
CA VAL A 72 -14.56 4.13 3.89
C VAL A 72 -15.00 3.19 5.02
N ASP A 73 -15.78 2.17 4.70
CA ASP A 73 -16.34 1.23 5.69
C ASP A 73 -15.34 0.13 6.08
N HIS A 74 -14.60 -0.39 5.09
CA HIS A 74 -13.54 -1.39 5.29
C HIS A 74 -12.25 -0.93 4.61
N TYR A 75 -11.19 -0.78 5.39
CA TYR A 75 -9.87 -0.40 4.93
C TYR A 75 -8.90 -1.55 5.14
N ILE A 76 -8.29 -2.04 4.06
CA ILE A 76 -7.24 -3.05 4.10
C ILE A 76 -5.90 -2.37 3.82
N SER A 77 -4.86 -2.65 4.59
CA SER A 77 -3.52 -2.17 4.29
C SER A 77 -2.51 -3.31 4.27
N ILE A 78 -1.59 -3.31 3.31
CA ILE A 78 -0.62 -4.38 3.10
C ILE A 78 0.78 -3.81 3.36
N GLU A 79 1.50 -4.36 4.33
CA GLU A 79 2.83 -3.91 4.72
C GLU A 79 3.87 -5.01 4.58
N HIS A 80 5.02 -4.68 3.99
CA HIS A 80 6.09 -5.63 3.71
C HIS A 80 7.13 -5.78 4.82
N SER A 81 7.16 -4.83 5.75
CA SER A 81 8.14 -4.72 6.85
C SER A 81 7.52 -5.22 8.16
N PRO A 82 7.89 -6.43 8.64
CA PRO A 82 7.39 -6.95 9.91
C PRO A 82 7.76 -6.07 11.11
N ASP A 83 8.92 -5.40 11.05
CA ASP A 83 9.35 -4.46 12.08
C ASP A 83 8.42 -3.25 12.13
N TYR A 84 8.05 -2.70 10.97
CA TYR A 84 7.14 -1.58 10.91
C TYR A 84 5.71 -1.97 11.33
N CYS A 85 5.29 -3.20 11.05
CA CYS A 85 4.02 -3.72 11.58
C CYS A 85 3.94 -3.70 13.11
N ARG A 86 5.05 -3.93 13.82
CA ARG A 86 5.07 -3.78 15.28
C ARG A 86 4.89 -2.33 15.73
N GLU A 87 5.33 -1.37 14.92
CA GLU A 87 5.04 0.05 15.16
C GLU A 87 3.55 0.36 14.92
N LEU A 88 2.94 -0.26 13.91
CA LEU A 88 1.51 -0.13 13.63
C LEU A 88 0.63 -0.67 14.77
N GLU A 89 1.06 -1.68 15.52
CA GLU A 89 0.36 -2.13 16.75
C GLU A 89 0.27 -0.99 17.78
N ARG A 90 1.34 -0.22 17.96
CA ARG A 90 1.36 0.93 18.87
C ARG A 90 0.46 2.06 18.38
N MET A 91 0.51 2.34 17.07
CA MET A 91 -0.40 3.31 16.45
C MET A 91 -1.85 2.86 16.62
N ALA A 92 -2.16 1.58 16.38
CA ALA A 92 -3.48 1.01 16.54
C ALA A 92 -3.99 1.15 17.97
N ALA A 93 -3.16 0.87 18.98
CA ALA A 93 -3.53 1.05 20.39
C ALA A 93 -3.99 2.48 20.72
N SER A 94 -3.49 3.50 20.01
CA SER A 94 -3.88 4.90 20.16
C SER A 94 -5.20 5.31 19.48
N GLN A 95 -5.92 4.38 18.84
CA GLN A 95 -7.12 4.66 18.03
C GLN A 95 -8.42 4.10 18.66
N PRO A 96 -8.95 4.68 19.75
CA PRO A 96 -10.02 4.08 20.55
C PRO A 96 -11.40 4.01 19.86
N HIS A 97 -11.59 4.55 18.66
CA HIS A 97 -12.89 4.56 17.96
C HIS A 97 -12.97 3.64 16.74
N ARG A 98 -12.02 2.72 16.60
CA ARG A 98 -11.88 1.86 15.42
C ARG A 98 -11.80 0.39 15.79
N SER A 99 -12.11 -0.48 14.84
CA SER A 99 -11.81 -1.91 14.94
C SER A 99 -10.59 -2.17 14.07
N ILE A 100 -9.49 -2.59 14.70
CA ILE A 100 -8.19 -2.76 14.03
C ILE A 100 -7.67 -4.16 14.32
N LYS A 101 -7.36 -4.89 13.25
CA LYS A 101 -6.66 -6.18 13.31
C LYS A 101 -5.40 -6.12 12.46
N ILE A 102 -4.32 -6.71 12.95
CA ILE A 102 -3.04 -6.78 12.25
C ILE A 102 -2.63 -8.26 12.15
N TYR A 103 -2.61 -8.79 10.93
CA TYR A 103 -2.31 -10.18 10.63
C TYR A 103 -0.89 -10.32 10.12
N TYR A 104 -0.09 -11.11 10.82
CA TYR A 104 1.24 -11.52 10.36
C TYR A 104 1.12 -12.77 9.52
N MET A 105 1.41 -12.62 8.23
CA MET A 105 1.18 -13.68 7.25
C MET A 105 2.47 -14.43 6.94
N GLU A 106 2.33 -15.72 6.64
CA GLU A 106 3.40 -16.58 6.15
C GLU A 106 2.93 -17.29 4.88
N ARG A 107 3.80 -17.41 3.88
CA ARG A 107 3.52 -18.11 2.63
C ARG A 107 4.04 -19.55 2.71
N ASN A 108 3.17 -20.52 2.41
CA ASN A 108 3.49 -21.94 2.27
C ASN A 108 3.04 -22.47 0.89
N SER A 109 3.15 -23.78 0.67
CA SER A 109 2.78 -24.43 -0.60
C SER A 109 1.29 -24.29 -0.95
N SER A 110 0.42 -24.11 0.04
CA SER A 110 -1.03 -23.96 -0.14
C SER A 110 -1.50 -22.51 -0.24
N GLY A 111 -0.61 -21.53 -0.05
CA GLY A 111 -0.94 -20.10 -0.12
C GLY A 111 -0.47 -19.32 1.10
N PHE A 112 -1.26 -18.33 1.54
CA PHE A 112 -0.98 -17.54 2.72
C PHE A 112 -1.75 -18.06 3.94
N SER A 113 -1.08 -18.11 5.08
CA SER A 113 -1.65 -18.47 6.38
C SER A 113 -1.33 -17.41 7.43
N ILE A 114 -2.23 -17.23 8.39
CA ILE A 114 -2.05 -16.31 9.53
C ILE A 114 -1.16 -17.00 10.57
N LYS A 115 -0.02 -16.39 10.88
CA LYS A 115 0.91 -16.86 11.91
C LYS A 115 0.64 -16.23 13.27
N HIS A 116 0.29 -14.95 13.25
CA HIS A 116 -0.04 -14.17 14.44
C HIS A 116 -1.07 -13.10 14.08
N CYS A 117 -1.90 -12.74 15.05
CA CYS A 117 -2.89 -11.68 14.92
C CYS A 117 -2.83 -10.79 16.16
N PHE A 118 -2.59 -9.50 15.96
CA PHE A 118 -2.86 -8.48 16.96
C PHE A 118 -4.29 -7.97 16.74
N GLU A 119 -5.07 -7.90 17.82
CA GLU A 119 -6.42 -7.34 17.80
C GLU A 119 -6.49 -6.23 18.84
N GLN A 120 -6.90 -5.04 18.39
CA GLN A 120 -7.12 -3.93 19.31
C GLN A 120 -8.37 -4.20 20.16
N ASP A 121 -8.24 -4.08 21.49
CA ASP A 121 -9.37 -4.22 22.40
C ASP A 121 -10.52 -3.27 22.00
N SER A 122 -11.69 -3.85 21.76
CA SER A 122 -12.89 -3.17 21.28
C SER A 122 -14.01 -3.13 22.32
N SER A 123 -13.75 -3.62 23.54
CA SER A 123 -14.74 -3.75 24.63
C SER A 123 -15.41 -2.44 25.08
N LEU A 124 -14.93 -1.28 24.62
CA LEU A 124 -15.43 0.05 24.99
C LEU A 124 -16.25 0.79 23.90
N LYS A 125 -16.66 0.16 22.79
CA LYS A 125 -16.98 0.93 21.57
C LYS A 125 -18.43 0.82 21.09
N SER A 126 -19.32 1.65 21.63
CA SER A 126 -20.53 2.06 20.91
C SER A 126 -20.15 3.06 19.82
N ASN A 127 -20.38 2.75 18.54
CA ASN A 127 -20.10 3.55 17.33
C ASN A 127 -18.73 3.31 16.65
N ILE A 128 -18.44 2.07 16.25
CA ILE A 128 -17.32 1.78 15.34
C ILE A 128 -17.63 2.39 13.97
N THR A 129 -16.79 3.33 13.52
CA THR A 129 -16.99 4.05 12.25
C THR A 129 -16.32 3.39 11.06
N SER A 130 -15.30 2.55 11.30
CA SER A 130 -14.59 1.82 10.25
C SER A 130 -13.85 0.58 10.79
N HIS A 131 -13.73 -0.41 9.91
CA HIS A 131 -12.95 -1.62 10.16
C HIS A 131 -11.63 -1.55 9.38
N ILE A 132 -10.52 -1.82 10.07
CA ILE A 132 -9.17 -1.78 9.52
C ILE A 132 -8.52 -3.14 9.68
N ASP A 133 -8.12 -3.73 8.56
CA ASP A 133 -7.28 -4.93 8.54
C ASP A 133 -5.91 -4.58 7.97
N ILE A 134 -4.83 -4.84 8.70
CA ILE A 134 -3.47 -4.68 8.22
C ILE A 134 -2.84 -6.05 8.03
N TYR A 135 -2.32 -6.34 6.84
CA TYR A 135 -1.66 -7.59 6.50
C TYR A 135 -0.16 -7.38 6.36
N CYS A 136 0.59 -7.98 7.28
CA CYS A 136 2.04 -7.94 7.31
C CYS A 136 2.58 -9.10 6.47
N ILE A 137 2.94 -8.81 5.22
CA ILE A 137 3.41 -9.75 4.22
C ILE A 137 4.92 -9.61 4.08
N PRO A 138 5.73 -10.38 4.80
CA PRO A 138 7.18 -10.23 4.71
C PRO A 138 7.63 -10.39 3.25
N ARG A 139 8.63 -9.59 2.87
CA ARG A 139 9.37 -9.80 1.62
C ARG A 139 9.77 -11.27 1.49
N ASN A 140 9.92 -11.74 0.26
CA ASN A 140 10.28 -13.13 0.00
C ASN A 140 11.60 -13.48 0.70
N ALA A 141 11.50 -14.20 1.82
CA ALA A 141 12.61 -14.59 2.68
C ALA A 141 13.66 -15.44 1.95
N TYR A 142 13.28 -16.02 0.80
CA TYR A 142 14.14 -16.84 -0.06
C TYR A 142 15.31 -16.10 -0.72
N SER A 143 15.43 -14.79 -0.55
CA SER A 143 16.59 -14.08 -1.06
C SER A 143 17.48 -13.64 0.10
N PHE A 144 18.34 -14.55 0.58
CA PHE A 144 19.60 -14.16 1.22
C PHE A 144 20.35 -13.11 0.36
N GLN A 145 20.10 -13.16 -0.96
CA GLN A 145 20.46 -12.14 -1.94
C GLN A 145 19.77 -10.78 -1.73
N ALA A 146 18.49 -10.65 -1.32
CA ALA A 146 17.86 -9.34 -1.10
C ALA A 146 18.58 -8.51 -0.04
N TYR A 147 19.00 -9.15 1.06
CA TYR A 147 19.75 -8.46 2.11
C TYR A 147 21.11 -7.98 1.59
N ARG A 148 21.80 -8.82 0.81
CA ARG A 148 23.07 -8.45 0.15
C ARG A 148 22.88 -7.38 -0.92
N LEU A 149 21.84 -7.47 -1.75
CA LEU A 149 21.55 -6.51 -2.82
C LEU A 149 21.25 -5.12 -2.24
N TRP A 150 20.46 -5.07 -1.17
CA TRP A 150 20.20 -3.83 -0.44
C TRP A 150 21.49 -3.20 0.11
N ALA A 151 22.36 -4.02 0.71
CA ALA A 151 23.66 -3.56 1.21
C ALA A 151 24.62 -3.09 0.10
N THR A 152 24.44 -3.57 -1.13
CA THR A 152 25.24 -3.15 -2.30
C THR A 152 24.71 -1.91 -3.01
N GLY A 153 23.61 -1.32 -2.55
CA GLY A 153 22.94 -0.22 -3.27
C GLY A 153 22.30 -0.68 -4.60
N LYS A 154 22.24 -1.99 -4.85
CA LYS A 154 21.51 -2.54 -5.98
C LYS A 154 20.02 -2.39 -5.70
N ARG A 155 19.31 -1.99 -6.73
CA ARG A 155 17.90 -1.69 -6.64
C ARG A 155 17.08 -2.98 -6.39
N SER A 156 15.84 -2.81 -5.93
CA SER A 156 14.93 -3.91 -5.60
C SER A 156 14.35 -4.59 -6.84
N THR A 157 14.12 -5.91 -6.79
CA THR A 157 13.51 -6.66 -7.91
C THR A 157 12.09 -7.15 -7.58
N TYR A 158 11.30 -7.52 -8.60
CA TYR A 158 9.98 -8.12 -8.39
C TYR A 158 10.06 -9.37 -7.51
N THR A 159 11.04 -10.25 -7.72
CA THR A 159 11.22 -11.48 -6.93
C THR A 159 11.36 -11.21 -5.43
N MET A 160 11.89 -10.06 -5.03
CA MET A 160 12.00 -9.65 -3.62
C MET A 160 10.65 -9.32 -3.00
N TYR A 161 9.70 -8.83 -3.81
CA TYR A 161 8.38 -8.36 -3.38
C TYR A 161 7.22 -9.20 -3.92
N ARG A 162 7.48 -10.34 -4.58
CA ARG A 162 6.44 -11.12 -5.24
C ARG A 162 5.29 -11.47 -4.30
N ASP A 163 5.57 -11.93 -3.08
CA ASP A 163 4.51 -12.32 -2.16
C ASP A 163 3.70 -11.11 -1.69
N TYR A 164 4.37 -9.96 -1.51
CA TYR A 164 3.72 -8.68 -1.25
C TYR A 164 2.82 -8.24 -2.42
N VAL A 165 3.35 -8.20 -3.65
CA VAL A 165 2.64 -7.78 -4.87
C VAL A 165 1.43 -8.69 -5.13
N ASP A 166 1.63 -10.00 -5.11
CA ASP A 166 0.63 -10.99 -5.52
C ASP A 166 -0.40 -11.26 -4.39
N PHE A 167 -0.22 -10.72 -3.19
CA PHE A 167 -1.02 -11.05 -2.00
C PHE A 167 -2.53 -11.00 -2.25
N LEU A 168 -3.04 -9.89 -2.80
CA LEU A 168 -4.48 -9.75 -3.06
C LEU A 168 -5.01 -10.81 -4.03
N SER A 169 -4.27 -11.11 -5.09
CA SER A 169 -4.69 -12.08 -6.10
C SER A 169 -4.77 -13.51 -5.55
N ILE A 170 -3.95 -13.81 -4.55
CA ILE A 170 -3.85 -15.14 -3.95
C ILE A 170 -4.84 -15.27 -2.78
N TYR A 171 -4.83 -14.31 -1.85
CA TYR A 171 -5.60 -14.38 -0.61
C TYR A 171 -7.02 -13.82 -0.74
N PHE A 172 -7.21 -12.79 -1.56
CA PHE A 172 -8.48 -12.10 -1.79
C PHE A 172 -8.98 -12.29 -3.23
N ARG A 173 -8.90 -13.52 -3.75
CA ARG A 173 -9.12 -13.82 -5.18
C ARG A 173 -10.38 -13.19 -5.76
N GLU A 174 -11.50 -13.32 -5.06
CA GLU A 174 -12.81 -12.84 -5.51
C GLU A 174 -13.19 -11.45 -4.99
N LYS A 175 -12.42 -10.89 -4.05
CA LYS A 175 -12.77 -9.60 -3.44
C LYS A 175 -12.47 -8.46 -4.41
N LYS A 176 -13.41 -7.52 -4.52
CA LYS A 176 -13.26 -6.28 -5.29
C LYS A 176 -13.19 -5.07 -4.35
N PHE A 177 -12.50 -4.04 -4.80
CA PHE A 177 -12.27 -2.79 -4.07
C PHE A 177 -12.71 -1.59 -4.90
N ASP A 178 -13.35 -0.63 -4.23
CA ASP A 178 -13.75 0.64 -4.83
C ASP A 178 -12.55 1.57 -5.00
N PHE A 179 -11.60 1.48 -4.06
CA PHE A 179 -10.40 2.29 -4.01
C PHE A 179 -9.16 1.44 -3.78
N ILE A 180 -8.09 1.76 -4.50
CA ILE A 180 -6.76 1.17 -4.28
C ILE A 180 -5.75 2.30 -4.14
N PHE A 181 -4.96 2.31 -3.07
CA PHE A 181 -3.90 3.29 -2.84
C PHE A 181 -2.51 2.65 -2.85
N LEU A 182 -1.63 3.17 -3.69
CA LEU A 182 -0.28 2.65 -3.89
C LEU A 182 0.74 3.64 -3.33
N ASP A 183 1.14 3.42 -2.07
CA ASP A 183 2.15 4.22 -1.37
C ASP A 183 3.36 3.40 -0.86
N GLY A 184 3.39 2.11 -1.17
CA GLY A 184 4.43 1.20 -0.74
C GLY A 184 5.50 0.96 -1.79
N ARG A 185 6.05 -0.25 -1.77
CA ARG A 185 7.07 -0.72 -2.73
C ARG A 185 6.43 -1.26 -4.01
N ALA A 186 7.23 -1.39 -5.08
CA ALA A 186 6.83 -2.02 -6.33
C ALA A 186 5.51 -1.48 -6.93
N ARG A 187 5.31 -0.15 -6.90
CA ARG A 187 4.02 0.48 -7.25
C ARG A 187 3.54 0.13 -8.67
N PRO A 188 4.36 0.13 -9.73
CA PRO A 188 3.91 -0.29 -11.07
C PRO A 188 3.44 -1.75 -11.11
N GLN A 189 4.14 -2.64 -10.41
CA GLN A 189 3.83 -4.06 -10.35
C GLN A 189 2.53 -4.30 -9.59
N VAL A 190 2.37 -3.62 -8.46
CA VAL A 190 1.12 -3.65 -7.71
C VAL A 190 -0.02 -3.09 -8.57
N ALA A 191 0.17 -1.94 -9.22
CA ALA A 191 -0.85 -1.35 -10.08
C ALA A 191 -1.34 -2.32 -11.16
N TYR A 192 -0.43 -3.11 -11.74
CA TYR A 192 -0.84 -4.18 -12.64
C TYR A 192 -1.56 -5.33 -11.90
N ALA A 193 -0.98 -5.86 -10.82
CA ALA A 193 -1.47 -7.02 -10.11
C ALA A 193 -2.90 -6.85 -9.59
N VAL A 194 -3.28 -5.61 -9.21
CA VAL A 194 -4.59 -5.29 -8.65
C VAL A 194 -5.70 -5.08 -9.67
N LEU A 195 -5.42 -5.12 -10.99
CA LEU A 195 -6.41 -4.90 -12.04
C LEU A 195 -7.64 -5.81 -11.91
N LYS A 196 -7.44 -7.05 -11.47
CA LYS A 196 -8.52 -8.03 -11.26
C LYS A 196 -9.34 -7.72 -10.00
N GLN A 197 -8.81 -6.95 -9.05
CA GLN A 197 -9.46 -6.63 -7.79
C GLN A 197 -10.17 -5.26 -7.81
N LEU A 198 -10.17 -4.54 -8.93
CA LEU A 198 -10.96 -3.32 -9.08
C LEU A 198 -12.46 -3.64 -9.22
N ASN A 199 -13.30 -2.88 -8.52
CA ASN A 199 -14.76 -2.98 -8.58
C ASN A 199 -15.35 -2.30 -9.83
N GLY A 200 -15.01 -2.86 -10.99
CA GLY A 200 -15.40 -2.36 -12.32
C GLY A 200 -14.69 -1.05 -12.71
N LEU A 201 -15.12 -0.45 -13.84
CA LEU A 201 -14.50 0.78 -14.39
C LEU A 201 -14.56 1.99 -13.46
N ASN A 202 -15.52 2.03 -12.53
CA ASN A 202 -15.71 3.16 -11.62
C ASN A 202 -14.79 3.12 -10.39
N ALA A 203 -14.04 2.04 -10.17
CA ALA A 203 -13.03 2.00 -9.12
C ALA A 203 -11.91 3.03 -9.40
N LYS A 204 -11.21 3.47 -8.36
CA LYS A 204 -10.09 4.42 -8.47
C LYS A 204 -8.81 3.82 -7.96
N VAL A 205 -7.72 4.06 -8.67
CA VAL A 205 -6.36 3.78 -8.20
C VAL A 205 -5.64 5.09 -7.95
N PHE A 206 -5.16 5.27 -6.73
CA PHE A 206 -4.35 6.41 -6.31
C PHE A 206 -2.89 5.98 -6.26
N ILE A 207 -1.98 6.75 -6.85
CA ILE A 207 -0.54 6.49 -6.77
C ILE A 207 0.17 7.74 -6.28
N HIS A 208 0.84 7.61 -5.14
CA HIS A 208 1.62 8.67 -4.52
C HIS A 208 3.01 8.82 -5.19
N ASP A 209 3.77 9.85 -4.83
CA ASP A 209 5.07 10.24 -5.41
C ASP A 209 5.11 10.16 -6.95
N TRP A 210 4.03 10.57 -7.62
CA TRP A 210 3.86 10.34 -9.04
C TRP A 210 4.87 11.15 -9.89
N ASN A 211 5.10 12.41 -9.54
CA ASN A 211 5.71 13.40 -10.44
C ASN A 211 7.12 13.06 -10.89
N GLN A 212 7.95 12.56 -9.97
CA GLN A 212 9.37 12.32 -10.23
C GLN A 212 9.65 10.91 -10.75
N ARG A 213 8.62 10.05 -10.82
CA ARG A 213 8.77 8.62 -11.10
C ARG A 213 8.24 8.27 -12.49
N LYS A 214 8.94 8.78 -13.51
CA LYS A 214 8.58 8.59 -14.93
C LYS A 214 8.45 7.12 -15.32
N GLU A 215 9.20 6.25 -14.66
CA GLU A 215 9.12 4.80 -14.78
C GLU A 215 7.74 4.24 -14.44
N TYR A 216 6.96 4.91 -13.59
CA TYR A 216 5.61 4.47 -13.24
C TYR A 216 4.63 4.69 -14.39
N HIS A 217 4.92 5.63 -15.29
CA HIS A 217 3.99 6.05 -16.33
C HIS A 217 3.76 4.97 -17.40
N ILE A 218 4.51 3.86 -17.37
CA ILE A 218 4.23 2.71 -18.23
C ILE A 218 2.82 2.16 -18.02
N ILE A 219 2.31 2.17 -16.77
CA ILE A 219 1.00 1.61 -16.46
C ILE A 219 -0.15 2.41 -17.10
N VAL A 220 0.05 3.71 -17.36
CA VAL A 220 -0.95 4.55 -18.03
C VAL A 220 -0.89 4.41 -19.56
N LYS A 221 0.21 3.90 -20.10
CA LYS A 221 0.27 3.54 -21.53
C LYS A 221 -0.60 2.33 -21.82
N GLU A 222 -0.63 1.35 -20.91
CA GLU A 222 -1.26 0.06 -21.20
C GLU A 222 -2.58 -0.16 -20.46
N PHE A 223 -2.69 0.21 -19.18
CA PHE A 223 -3.76 -0.32 -18.32
C PHE A 223 -4.72 0.75 -17.77
N TYR A 224 -4.23 1.97 -17.57
CA TYR A 224 -4.96 3.01 -16.85
C TYR A 224 -5.12 4.31 -17.64
N ASN A 225 -6.26 4.99 -17.45
CA ASN A 225 -6.44 6.38 -17.83
C ASN A 225 -6.14 7.28 -16.63
N ILE A 226 -5.46 8.41 -16.86
CA ILE A 226 -5.33 9.47 -15.86
C ILE A 226 -6.62 10.28 -15.86
N ILE A 227 -7.25 10.42 -14.70
CA ILE A 227 -8.52 11.13 -14.53
C ILE A 227 -8.33 12.45 -13.78
N ASP A 228 -7.42 12.50 -12.82
CA ASP A 228 -7.07 13.70 -12.06
C ASP A 228 -5.65 13.55 -11.50
N GLN A 229 -5.00 14.65 -11.15
CA GLN A 229 -3.66 14.63 -10.57
C GLN A 229 -3.37 15.89 -9.76
N GLN A 230 -2.67 15.73 -8.64
CA GLN A 230 -2.06 16.82 -7.90
C GLN A 230 -0.55 16.79 -8.17
N MET A 231 -0.07 17.72 -9.01
CA MET A 231 1.33 17.83 -9.39
C MET A 231 2.13 18.74 -8.45
N GLU A 232 1.47 19.61 -7.69
CA GLU A 232 2.15 20.47 -6.73
C GLU A 232 2.24 19.76 -5.38
N SER A 233 3.47 19.57 -4.90
CA SER A 233 3.72 18.99 -3.59
C SER A 233 4.81 19.77 -2.88
N ASN A 234 4.56 20.10 -1.62
CA ASN A 234 5.55 20.70 -0.73
C ASN A 234 6.48 19.65 -0.11
N GLN A 235 6.29 18.37 -0.45
CA GLN A 235 7.13 17.30 0.04
C GLN A 235 8.53 17.33 -0.58
N VAL A 236 9.53 17.01 0.25
CA VAL A 236 10.91 16.82 -0.22
C VAL A 236 10.93 15.62 -1.17
N GLY A 237 11.37 15.83 -2.41
CA GLY A 237 11.31 14.81 -3.48
C GLY A 237 10.14 14.99 -4.45
N GLY A 238 9.46 16.14 -4.42
CA GLY A 238 8.50 16.57 -5.44
C GLY A 238 7.15 15.85 -5.47
N GLY A 239 6.94 14.91 -4.55
CA GLY A 239 5.68 14.22 -4.25
C GLY A 239 4.76 14.00 -5.44
N GLY A 240 3.50 14.34 -5.26
CA GLY A 240 2.45 14.28 -6.26
C GLY A 240 1.59 13.05 -6.14
N LEU A 241 0.34 13.19 -6.58
CA LEU A 241 -0.64 12.11 -6.57
C LEU A 241 -1.34 12.06 -7.92
N VAL A 242 -1.47 10.86 -8.48
CA VAL A 242 -2.33 10.63 -9.65
C VAL A 242 -3.53 9.78 -9.28
N VAL A 243 -4.67 10.11 -9.89
CA VAL A 243 -5.93 9.34 -9.83
C VAL A 243 -6.15 8.66 -11.16
N LEU A 244 -6.33 7.35 -11.12
CA LEU A 244 -6.42 6.49 -12.28
C LEU A 244 -7.74 5.71 -12.32
N GLU A 245 -8.21 5.43 -13.52
CA GLU A 245 -9.27 4.47 -13.82
C GLU A 245 -8.79 3.40 -14.78
N LYS A 246 -9.36 2.20 -14.69
CA LYS A 246 -9.08 1.11 -15.62
C LYS A 246 -9.54 1.50 -17.03
N LYS A 247 -8.72 1.24 -18.06
CA LYS A 247 -9.06 1.57 -19.46
C LYS A 247 -10.25 0.78 -20.01
N SER A 248 -10.36 -0.51 -19.68
CA SER A 248 -11.46 -1.38 -20.12
C SER A 248 -11.66 -2.55 -19.15
N GLU A 249 -12.84 -3.18 -19.20
CA GLU A 249 -13.14 -4.34 -18.36
C GLU A 249 -12.28 -5.56 -18.71
N ASP A 250 -11.85 -5.66 -19.97
CA ASP A 250 -11.06 -6.78 -20.49
C ASP A 250 -9.58 -6.74 -20.09
N ILE A 251 -9.07 -5.58 -19.70
CA ILE A 251 -7.67 -5.43 -19.30
C ILE A 251 -7.37 -6.20 -18.00
N GLY A 252 -6.20 -6.84 -17.98
CA GLY A 252 -5.74 -7.61 -16.83
C GLY A 252 -6.49 -8.93 -16.64
N LYS A 253 -7.23 -9.43 -17.66
CA LYS A 253 -7.75 -10.80 -17.67
C LYS A 253 -6.64 -11.82 -17.92
N ASP A 254 -5.67 -11.45 -18.74
CA ASP A 254 -4.52 -12.28 -19.13
C ASP A 254 -3.69 -12.73 -17.91
N ASN A 255 -2.88 -13.77 -18.11
CA ASN A 255 -1.89 -14.16 -17.10
C ASN A 255 -0.79 -13.10 -17.08
N ILE A 256 -0.38 -12.67 -15.89
CA ILE A 256 0.80 -11.81 -15.72
C ILE A 256 2.08 -12.44 -16.32
N ASN A 257 2.08 -13.77 -16.50
CA ASN A 257 3.16 -14.49 -17.15
C ASN A 257 3.16 -14.36 -18.69
N ASP A 258 2.02 -14.01 -19.30
CA ASP A 258 1.87 -13.82 -20.75
C ASP A 258 2.22 -12.38 -21.17
N ILE A 259 2.31 -11.50 -20.18
CA ILE A 259 2.88 -10.17 -20.30
C ILE A 259 4.40 -10.35 -20.45
N GLN A 260 4.86 -10.29 -21.71
CA GLN A 260 6.24 -10.52 -22.20
C GLN A 260 7.36 -9.91 -21.32
N TRP A 261 7.02 -8.90 -20.55
CA TRP A 261 7.85 -8.17 -19.62
C TRP A 261 8.47 -9.04 -18.51
N LYS A 262 7.97 -10.25 -18.24
CA LYS A 262 8.42 -11.05 -17.08
C LYS A 262 9.71 -11.87 -17.27
N TYR A 263 10.09 -12.19 -18.50
CA TYR A 263 11.20 -13.12 -18.75
C TYR A 263 12.24 -12.63 -19.76
N GLU A 264 11.92 -11.62 -20.59
CA GLU A 264 12.88 -11.07 -21.54
C GLU A 264 13.41 -9.72 -21.07
N LYS A 265 14.40 -9.80 -20.17
CA LYS A 265 15.07 -8.68 -19.48
C LYS A 265 14.09 -7.91 -18.62
N GLU A 266 14.34 -7.89 -17.31
CA GLU A 266 13.58 -6.99 -16.45
C GLU A 266 13.62 -5.58 -17.08
N PRO A 267 12.49 -4.95 -17.51
CA PRO A 267 12.55 -3.63 -18.09
C PRO A 267 13.42 -2.69 -17.24
N ASN A 268 14.22 -1.83 -17.85
CA ASN A 268 15.09 -0.91 -17.11
C ASN A 268 14.32 0.03 -16.16
N TRP A 269 12.99 0.13 -16.33
CA TRP A 269 12.04 0.87 -15.51
C TRP A 269 11.35 0.00 -14.44
N TRP A 270 11.61 -1.31 -14.39
CA TRP A 270 11.05 -2.24 -13.40
C TRP A 270 11.68 -2.07 -12.01
N ILE A 271 12.52 -1.05 -11.87
CA ILE A 271 13.54 -0.92 -10.85
C ILE A 271 13.76 0.55 -10.48
#